data_AF-A0A2H4TW14-F1
#
_entry.id   AF-A0A2H4TW14-F1
#
_cell.length_a   1.000
_cell.length_b   1.000
_cell.length_c   1.000
_cell.angle_alpha   90.00
_cell.angle_beta   90.00
_cell.angle_gamma   90.00
#
_symmetry.space_group_name_H-M   'P 1'
#
loop_
_entity.id
_entity.type
_entity.pdbx_description
1 polymer ?
#
loop_
_entity_poly.entity_id
_entity_poly.type
_entity_poly.pdbx_seq_one_letter_code
_entity_poly.pdbx_strand_id
1 'polypeptide(L)'
;MRIPLNERERIQVDEPYILIVPSYGGGGTAGAVPRQVIRFLNDEHNRALLRGVIASGNRNFGEAYGRAGDVIARKCGVPWLYRFELMGTQSDIENVRKGVTEFWQRQPQNA
;
A
#
# COMPACT_ATOMS: atom_id res chain seq x y z
N MET A 1 11.93 0.30 -3.46
CA MET A 1 12.25 -1.01 -2.83
C MET A 1 11.08 -1.98 -3.08
N ARG A 2 11.34 -3.30 -3.18
CA ARG A 2 10.30 -4.31 -3.40
C ARG A 2 10.35 -5.37 -2.29
N ILE A 3 9.18 -5.75 -1.76
CA ILE A 3 9.07 -6.86 -0.81
C ILE A 3 9.38 -8.18 -1.55
N PRO A 4 10.29 -9.03 -1.03
CA PRO A 4 10.64 -10.30 -1.66
C PRO A 4 9.43 -11.21 -1.90
N LEU A 5 9.44 -11.93 -3.02
CA LEU A 5 8.43 -12.96 -3.31
C LEU A 5 8.66 -14.23 -2.48
N ASN A 6 9.93 -14.56 -2.24
CA ASN A 6 10.35 -15.71 -1.48
C ASN A 6 9.96 -15.53 0.00
N GLU A 7 9.26 -16.52 0.54
CA GLU A 7 8.72 -16.52 1.90
C GLU A 7 9.80 -16.52 3.00
N ARG A 8 11.01 -16.96 2.66
CA ARG A 8 12.14 -17.06 3.60
C ARG A 8 12.94 -15.77 3.70
N GLU A 9 12.83 -14.89 2.71
CA GLU A 9 13.54 -13.62 2.67
C GLU A 9 12.74 -12.55 3.41
N ARG A 10 13.41 -11.80 4.28
CA ARG A 10 12.84 -10.64 4.95
C ARG A 10 13.60 -9.39 4.55
N ILE A 11 12.89 -8.28 4.58
CA ILE A 11 13.44 -6.96 4.30
C ILE A 11 12.96 -6.02 5.40
N GLN A 12 13.84 -5.13 5.81
CA GLN A 12 13.52 -3.99 6.66
C GLN A 12 13.72 -2.70 5.87
N VAL A 13 12.94 -1.69 6.23
CA VAL A 13 13.06 -0.32 5.74
C VAL A 13 13.47 0.57 6.90
N ASP A 14 14.27 1.59 6.62
CA ASP A 14 14.79 2.49 7.66
C ASP A 14 14.29 3.94 7.51
N GLU A 15 13.47 4.20 6.49
CA GLU A 15 12.90 5.51 6.20
C GLU A 15 11.37 5.46 6.14
N PRO A 16 10.67 6.55 6.48
CA PRO A 16 9.23 6.66 6.30
C PRO A 16 8.80 6.36 4.86
N TYR A 17 7.74 5.58 4.67
CA TYR A 17 7.35 5.13 3.33
C TYR A 17 5.83 5.11 3.09
N ILE A 18 5.48 5.13 1.81
CA ILE A 18 4.14 4.81 1.32
C ILE A 18 4.17 3.41 0.70
N LEU A 19 3.24 2.55 1.11
CA LEU A 19 3.13 1.20 0.56
C LEU A 19 2.25 1.21 -0.69
N ILE A 20 2.74 0.65 -1.81
CA ILE A 20 1.94 0.37 -2.99
C ILE A 20 1.70 -1.14 -3.08
N VAL A 21 0.43 -1.56 -3.12
CA VAL A 21 0.07 -2.98 -3.00
C VAL A 21 -1.08 -3.38 -3.94
N PRO A 22 -0.98 -4.50 -4.68
CA PRO A 22 -2.12 -5.03 -5.41
C PRO A 22 -3.11 -5.72 -4.47
N SER A 23 -4.40 -5.66 -4.82
CA SER A 23 -5.43 -6.44 -4.15
C SER A 23 -5.61 -7.80 -4.82
N TYR A 24 -5.59 -8.85 -4.00
CA TYR A 24 -5.94 -10.21 -4.40
C TYR A 24 -7.26 -10.63 -3.76
N GLY A 25 -7.72 -11.86 -4.03
CA GLY A 25 -8.97 -12.39 -3.46
C GLY A 25 -10.20 -12.06 -4.31
N GLY A 26 -11.09 -13.05 -4.46
CA GLY A 26 -12.25 -13.00 -5.35
C GLY A 26 -13.50 -12.31 -4.77
N GLY A 27 -13.35 -11.15 -4.12
CA GLY A 27 -14.50 -10.37 -3.63
C GLY A 27 -14.65 -10.24 -2.10
N GLY A 28 -14.04 -11.15 -1.33
CA GLY A 28 -14.06 -11.12 0.14
C GLY A 28 -12.91 -10.30 0.77
N THR A 29 -12.94 -10.11 2.10
CA THR A 29 -11.80 -9.54 2.86
C THR A 29 -10.66 -10.55 3.05
N ALA A 30 -10.98 -11.85 3.12
CA ALA A 30 -10.00 -12.91 3.22
C ALA A 30 -9.15 -12.97 1.94
N GLY A 31 -7.84 -12.80 2.08
CA GLY A 31 -6.91 -12.84 0.95
C GLY A 31 -6.76 -11.52 0.17
N ALA A 32 -7.39 -10.43 0.63
CA ALA A 32 -7.24 -9.11 0.00
C ALA A 32 -5.78 -8.63 -0.07
N VAL A 33 -5.04 -8.82 1.02
CA VAL A 33 -3.65 -8.40 1.18
C VAL A 33 -2.72 -9.60 0.90
N PRO A 34 -1.69 -9.46 0.02
CA PRO A 34 -0.72 -10.52 -0.20
C PRO A 34 -0.03 -10.99 1.09
N ARG A 35 0.23 -12.29 1.23
CA ARG A 35 0.87 -12.86 2.44
C ARG A 35 2.25 -12.25 2.72
N GLN A 36 3.00 -11.90 1.68
CA GLN A 36 4.29 -11.22 1.78
C GLN A 36 4.15 -9.84 2.43
N VAL A 37 3.11 -9.09 2.06
CA VAL A 37 2.82 -7.77 2.63
C VAL A 37 2.35 -7.90 4.09
N ILE A 38 1.53 -8.91 4.39
CA ILE A 38 1.14 -9.20 5.78
C ILE A 38 2.37 -9.47 6.63
N ARG A 39 3.30 -10.31 6.18
CA ARG A 39 4.56 -10.56 6.91
C ARG A 39 5.43 -9.33 7.07
N PHE A 40 5.56 -8.53 6.02
CA PHE A 40 6.32 -7.28 6.04
C PHE A 40 5.75 -6.29 7.06
N LEU A 41 4.42 -6.11 7.06
CA LEU A 41 3.73 -5.24 8.03
C LEU A 41 3.57 -5.86 9.41
N ASN A 42 3.77 -7.18 9.58
CA ASN A 42 3.78 -7.83 10.88
C ASN A 42 5.06 -7.52 11.67
N ASP A 43 6.15 -7.15 10.99
CA ASP A 43 7.32 -6.54 11.62
C ASP A 43 6.97 -5.12 12.10
N GLU A 44 7.11 -4.88 13.40
CA GLU A 44 6.76 -3.61 14.03
C GLU A 44 7.66 -2.46 13.59
N HIS A 45 8.93 -2.73 13.30
CA HIS A 45 9.89 -1.73 12.79
C HIS A 45 9.40 -1.16 11.45
N ASN A 46 9.07 -2.05 10.52
CA ASN A 46 8.51 -1.65 9.22
C ASN A 46 7.17 -0.94 9.42
N ARG A 47 6.27 -1.48 10.24
CA ARG A 47 4.94 -0.89 10.45
C ARG A 47 5.03 0.53 11.02
N ALA A 48 5.97 0.81 11.92
CA ALA A 48 6.15 2.13 12.53
C ALA A 48 6.55 3.21 11.51
N LEU A 49 7.16 2.83 10.39
CA LEU A 49 7.58 3.73 9.32
C LEU A 49 6.52 3.88 8.21
N LEU A 50 5.43 3.14 8.25
CA LEU A 50 4.33 3.29 7.30
C LEU A 50 3.65 4.66 7.48
N ARG A 51 3.48 5.40 6.38
CA ARG A 51 2.82 6.71 6.38
C ARG A 51 1.53 6.75 5.57
N GLY A 52 1.33 5.80 4.66
CA GLY A 52 0.13 5.71 3.86
C GLY A 52 0.16 4.49 2.95
N VAL A 53 -0.99 4.16 2.35
CA VAL A 53 -1.11 3.05 1.42
C VAL A 53 -1.79 3.49 0.12
N ILE A 54 -1.32 2.96 -1.01
CA ILE A 54 -1.94 3.06 -2.32
C ILE A 54 -2.24 1.63 -2.78
N ALA A 55 -3.44 1.38 -3.29
CA ALA A 55 -3.85 0.04 -3.67
C ALA A 55 -4.23 -0.07 -5.15
N SER A 56 -3.64 -1.04 -5.85
CA SER A 56 -4.10 -1.40 -7.20
C SER A 56 -5.14 -2.52 -7.16
N GLY A 57 -5.91 -2.65 -8.24
CA GLY A 57 -6.88 -3.72 -8.42
C GLY A 57 -7.52 -3.69 -9.80
N ASN A 58 -8.75 -4.20 -9.89
CA ASN A 58 -9.57 -4.12 -11.10
C ASN A 58 -11.02 -3.80 -10.70
N ARG A 59 -11.66 -2.85 -11.39
CA ARG A 59 -13.02 -2.37 -11.14
C ARG A 59 -14.08 -3.47 -11.34
N ASN A 60 -13.77 -4.50 -12.11
CA ASN A 60 -14.63 -5.68 -12.28
C ASN A 60 -14.91 -6.41 -10.96
N PHE A 61 -14.12 -6.18 -9.91
CA PHE A 61 -14.35 -6.71 -8.57
C PHE A 61 -15.33 -5.88 -7.72
N GLY A 62 -15.94 -4.82 -8.28
CA GLY A 62 -16.96 -4.02 -7.60
C GLY A 62 -16.47 -3.44 -6.27
N GLU A 63 -17.19 -3.72 -5.18
CA GLU A 63 -16.83 -3.28 -3.82
C GLU A 63 -15.44 -3.77 -3.37
N ALA A 64 -14.96 -4.88 -3.93
CA ALA A 64 -13.66 -5.46 -3.61
C ALA A 64 -12.52 -4.93 -4.47
N TYR A 65 -12.79 -4.07 -5.46
CA TYR A 65 -11.74 -3.33 -6.15
C TYR A 65 -10.84 -2.75 -5.04
N GLY A 66 -9.50 -2.93 -5.12
CA GLY A 66 -8.49 -2.27 -4.26
C GLY A 66 -8.66 -2.47 -2.75
N ARG A 67 -9.35 -3.54 -2.34
CA ARG A 67 -9.68 -3.84 -0.94
C ARG A 67 -8.44 -3.93 -0.03
N ALA A 68 -7.26 -4.25 -0.55
CA ALA A 68 -6.03 -4.27 0.22
C ALA A 68 -5.72 -2.93 0.89
N GLY A 69 -5.97 -1.82 0.19
CA GLY A 69 -5.72 -0.46 0.70
C GLY A 69 -6.58 -0.15 1.92
N ASP A 70 -7.87 -0.40 1.81
CA ASP A 70 -8.82 -0.23 2.91
C ASP A 70 -8.49 -1.11 4.13
N VAL A 71 -8.15 -2.38 3.91
CA VAL A 71 -7.75 -3.29 5.00
C VAL A 71 -6.49 -2.79 5.73
N ILE A 72 -5.46 -2.38 4.98
CA ILE A 72 -4.20 -1.89 5.56
C ILE A 72 -4.41 -0.54 6.26
N ALA A 73 -5.11 0.39 5.63
CA ALA A 73 -5.40 1.70 6.19
C ALA A 73 -6.09 1.59 7.56
N ARG A 74 -7.15 0.78 7.64
CA ARG A 74 -7.88 0.56 8.90
C ARG A 74 -7.05 -0.16 9.96
N LYS A 75 -6.29 -1.19 9.59
CA LYS A 75 -5.52 -1.99 10.55
C LYS A 75 -4.28 -1.26 11.07
N CYS A 76 -3.63 -0.45 10.24
CA CYS A 76 -2.39 0.25 10.58
C CYS A 76 -2.60 1.72 10.98
N GLY A 77 -3.82 2.26 10.86
CA GLY A 77 -4.12 3.65 11.23
C GLY A 77 -3.47 4.69 10.30
N VAL A 78 -3.32 4.38 9.02
CA VAL A 78 -2.68 5.25 8.01
C VAL A 78 -3.67 5.60 6.89
N PRO A 79 -3.53 6.75 6.21
CA PRO A 79 -4.42 7.13 5.12
C PRO A 79 -4.33 6.19 3.91
N TRP A 80 -5.48 5.91 3.29
CA TRP A 80 -5.55 5.31 1.95
C TRP A 80 -5.47 6.44 0.91
N LEU A 81 -4.27 6.65 0.38
CA LEU A 81 -3.91 7.84 -0.38
C LEU A 81 -4.44 7.82 -1.82
N TYR A 82 -4.42 6.66 -2.46
CA TYR A 82 -4.80 6.52 -3.86
C TYR A 82 -5.14 5.08 -4.23
N ARG A 83 -5.73 4.92 -5.40
CA ARG A 83 -6.19 3.65 -5.91
C ARG A 83 -6.29 3.68 -7.43
N PHE A 84 -5.74 2.67 -8.09
CA PHE A 84 -5.70 2.60 -9.55
C PHE A 84 -5.94 1.17 -10.07
N GLU A 85 -6.15 1.03 -11.38
CA GLU A 85 -6.39 -0.27 -12.01
C GLU A 85 -5.15 -0.85 -12.68
N LEU A 86 -4.93 -2.15 -12.49
CA LEU A 86 -3.90 -2.94 -13.18
C LEU A 86 -2.51 -2.29 -13.08
N MET A 87 -1.97 -1.83 -14.21
CA MET A 87 -0.68 -1.16 -14.33
C MET A 87 -0.75 0.37 -14.18
N GLY A 88 -1.96 0.92 -14.04
CA GLY A 88 -2.21 2.35 -14.01
C GLY A 88 -2.30 2.97 -15.41
N THR A 89 -3.00 4.09 -15.47
CA THR A 89 -3.07 4.99 -16.64
C THR A 89 -2.05 6.11 -16.50
N GLN A 90 -1.86 6.88 -17.58
CA GLN A 90 -1.04 8.09 -17.52
C GLN A 90 -1.55 9.09 -16.47
N SER A 91 -2.87 9.25 -16.35
CA SER A 91 -3.49 10.07 -15.30
C SER A 91 -3.20 9.54 -13.90
N ASP A 92 -3.20 8.22 -13.69
CA ASP A 92 -2.84 7.64 -12.39
C ASP A 92 -1.38 7.95 -12.02
N ILE A 93 -0.46 7.88 -12.99
CA ILE A 93 0.95 8.24 -12.78
C ILE A 93 1.08 9.70 -12.35
N GLU A 94 0.43 10.62 -13.06
CA GLU A 94 0.46 12.05 -12.75
C GLU A 94 -0.13 12.36 -11.37
N ASN A 95 -1.29 11.76 -11.06
CA ASN A 95 -1.96 11.93 -9.78
C ASN A 95 -1.12 11.38 -8.62
N VAL A 96 -0.54 10.19 -8.76
CA VAL A 96 0.32 9.61 -7.73
C VAL A 96 1.58 10.44 -7.53
N ARG A 97 2.25 10.87 -8.59
CA ARG A 97 3.46 11.73 -8.49
C ARG A 97 3.16 13.03 -7.75
N LYS A 98 2.08 13.72 -8.16
CA LYS A 98 1.66 14.97 -7.53
C LYS A 98 1.27 14.74 -6.07
N GLY A 99 0.38 13.79 -5.82
CA GLY A 99 -0.16 13.49 -4.49
C GLY A 99 0.91 13.05 -3.49
N VAL A 100 1.86 12.21 -3.91
CA VAL A 100 2.97 11.78 -3.05
C VAL A 100 3.89 12.96 -2.70
N THR A 101 4.19 13.82 -3.68
CA THR A 101 5.02 15.02 -3.44
C THR A 101 4.36 15.95 -2.42
N GLU A 102 3.08 16.26 -2.62
CA GLU A 102 2.31 17.10 -1.70
C GLU A 102 2.14 16.46 -0.32
N PHE A 103 1.97 15.13 -0.26
CA PHE A 103 1.86 14.40 0.99
C PHE A 103 3.11 14.56 1.85
N TRP A 104 4.30 14.37 1.26
CA TRP A 104 5.56 14.51 1.99
C TRP A 104 5.89 15.94 2.39
N GLN A 105 5.46 16.94 1.63
CA GLN A 105 5.60 18.36 2.02
C GLN A 105 4.79 18.71 3.27
N ARG A 106 3.69 18.00 3.52
CA ARG A 106 2.80 18.21 4.69
C ARG A 106 3.14 17.33 5.88
N GLN A 107 3.99 16.32 5.69
CA GLN A 107 4.47 15.51 6.80
C GLN A 107 5.45 16.34 7.64
N PRO A 108 5.39 16.24 8.98
CA PRO A 108 6.44 16.82 9.80
C PRO A 108 7.77 16.23 9.35
N GLN A 109 8.67 17.10 8.89
CA GLN A 109 10.09 16.77 8.84
C GLN A 109 10.50 16.60 10.30
N ASN A 110 10.60 15.35 10.74
CA ASN A 110 11.25 15.06 12.01
C ASN A 110 12.67 15.63 11.90
N ALA A 111 12.92 16.69 12.66
CA ALA A 111 14.25 17.19 12.97
C ALA A 111 14.99 16.20 13.87
#